data_AF-A0A7Z9YVQ5-F1
#
_entry.id   AF-A0A7Z9YVQ5-F1
#
_cell.length_a   1.000
_cell.length_b   1.000
_cell.length_c   1.000
_cell.angle_alpha   90.00
_cell.angle_beta   90.00
_cell.angle_gamma   90.00
#
_symmetry.space_group_name_H-M   'P 1'
#
loop_
_entity.id
_entity.type
_entity.pdbx_description
1 polymer ?
#
loop_
_entity_poly.entity_id
_entity_poly.type
_entity_poly.pdbx_seq_one_letter_code
_entity_poly.pdbx_strand_id
1 'polypeptide(L)'
;MFHTEFAAELTPKFYTKVGKNFKIGFELEIDYLKHDEFDLHEIKIEPTIKWKKEIGPGKLSLELEAPVMRLYTSNDSKDNFEFETVEPIISYEIPLSEATSMEFELDLPYDIQKEEMETCFTITMSWKLGS
;
A
#
# COMPACT_ATOMS: atom_id res chain seq x y z
N MET A 1 37.23 1.41 5.20
CA MET A 1 36.28 1.42 6.33
C MET A 1 34.91 1.25 5.71
N PHE A 2 34.30 0.07 5.84
CA PHE A 2 32.98 -0.19 5.25
C PHE A 2 31.92 0.40 6.19
N HIS A 3 31.19 1.43 5.73
CA HIS A 3 29.95 1.83 6.38
C HIS A 3 28.88 0.86 5.91
N THR A 4 28.38 0.02 6.82
CA THR A 4 27.20 -0.80 6.57
C THR A 4 26.01 0.00 7.05
N GLU A 5 25.29 0.58 6.10
CA GLU A 5 23.98 1.19 6.34
C GLU A 5 23.01 0.03 6.60
N PHE A 6 22.56 -0.11 7.84
CA PHE A 6 21.49 -1.02 8.19
C PHE A 6 20.20 -0.21 8.13
N ALA A 7 19.49 -0.31 7.01
CA ALA A 7 18.08 0.01 6.94
C ALA A 7 17.29 -1.26 7.25
N ALA A 8 16.31 -1.15 8.14
CA ALA A 8 15.34 -2.20 8.39
C ALA A 8 13.95 -1.58 8.28
N GLU A 9 13.09 -2.22 7.51
CA GLU A 9 11.70 -1.87 7.34
C GLU A 9 10.85 -2.97 7.97
N LEU A 10 9.88 -2.59 8.78
CA LEU A 10 8.90 -3.51 9.34
C LEU A 10 7.49 -2.97 9.05
N THR A 11 6.69 -3.77 8.33
CA THR A 11 5.36 -3.34 7.87
C THR A 11 4.25 -4.25 8.38
N PRO A 12 3.91 -4.26 9.69
CA PRO A 12 2.76 -4.99 10.20
C PRO A 12 1.45 -4.46 9.62
N LYS A 13 0.57 -5.40 9.30
CA LYS A 13 -0.72 -5.17 8.66
C LYS A 13 -1.85 -5.51 9.63
N PHE A 14 -2.66 -4.54 10.02
CA PHE A 14 -3.73 -4.70 10.99
C PHE A 14 -5.09 -4.56 10.32
N TYR A 15 -5.79 -5.68 10.08
CA TYR A 15 -7.09 -5.67 9.40
C TYR A 15 -8.17 -6.35 10.22
N THR A 16 -9.35 -5.71 10.28
CA THR A 16 -10.58 -6.31 10.77
C THR A 16 -11.55 -6.58 9.63
N LYS A 17 -12.25 -7.72 9.69
CA LYS A 17 -13.25 -8.09 8.69
C LYS A 17 -14.59 -7.46 9.07
N VAL A 18 -15.20 -6.72 8.15
CA VAL A 18 -16.54 -6.14 8.31
C VAL A 18 -17.45 -6.80 7.28
N GLY A 19 -18.24 -7.79 7.71
CA GLY A 19 -19.09 -8.57 6.79
C GLY A 19 -18.30 -9.52 5.88
N LYS A 20 -18.93 -10.04 4.82
CA LYS A 20 -18.36 -11.15 4.03
C LYS A 20 -17.14 -10.74 3.20
N ASN A 21 -17.20 -9.55 2.62
CA ASN A 21 -16.37 -9.13 1.48
C ASN A 21 -15.48 -7.91 1.77
N PHE A 22 -15.57 -7.33 2.97
CA PHE A 22 -14.94 -6.05 3.28
C PHE A 22 -13.99 -6.20 4.48
N LYS A 23 -12.88 -5.50 4.43
CA LYS A 23 -11.90 -5.36 5.49
C LYS A 23 -11.53 -3.88 5.61
N ILE A 24 -11.36 -3.43 6.84
CA ILE A 24 -10.80 -2.11 7.14
C ILE A 24 -9.63 -2.32 8.09
N GLY A 25 -8.61 -1.50 7.95
CA GLY A 25 -7.40 -1.65 8.72
C GLY A 25 -6.44 -0.51 8.48
N PHE A 26 -5.19 -0.78 8.81
CA PHE A 26 -4.07 0.06 8.44
C PHE A 26 -2.82 -0.79 8.32
N GLU A 27 -1.90 -0.30 7.51
CA GLU A 27 -0.52 -0.75 7.47
C GLU A 27 0.30 0.23 8.30
N LEU A 28 1.21 -0.31 9.12
CA LEU A 28 2.12 0.48 9.93
C LEU A 28 3.51 0.15 9.42
N GLU A 29 4.20 1.11 8.83
CA GLU A 29 5.58 0.99 8.37
C GLU A 29 6.49 1.65 9.41
N ILE A 30 7.52 0.93 9.84
CA ILE A 30 8.52 1.42 10.79
C ILE A 30 9.86 1.34 10.11
N ASP A 31 10.38 2.50 9.73
CA ASP A 31 11.67 2.67 9.08
C ASP A 31 12.73 3.01 10.12
N TYR A 32 13.77 2.18 10.16
CA TYR A 32 14.98 2.46 10.93
C TYR A 32 16.03 3.06 10.00
N LEU A 33 16.10 4.39 9.94
CA LEU A 33 17.09 5.11 9.14
C LEU A 33 18.30 5.46 10.01
N LYS A 34 19.32 4.59 9.97
CA LYS A 34 20.58 4.85 10.68
C LYS A 34 21.49 5.73 9.82
N HIS A 35 21.23 7.04 9.77
CA HIS A 35 22.15 7.93 9.05
C HIS A 35 22.51 9.28 9.67
N ASP A 36 22.07 9.63 10.86
CA ASP A 36 22.70 10.75 11.59
C ASP A 36 22.48 10.57 13.10
N GLU A 37 23.25 11.31 13.92
CA GLU A 37 23.45 11.20 15.38
C GLU A 37 22.18 11.19 16.29
N PHE A 38 20.98 11.00 15.74
CA PHE A 38 19.70 11.24 16.40
C PHE A 38 18.66 10.10 16.35
N ASP A 39 19.02 8.85 16.00
CA ASP A 39 18.10 7.69 16.01
C ASP A 39 16.72 8.05 15.40
N LEU A 40 16.72 8.40 14.11
CA LEU A 40 15.49 8.74 13.39
C LEU A 40 14.66 7.47 13.18
N HIS A 41 13.55 7.39 13.89
CA HIS A 41 12.47 6.42 13.65
C HIS A 41 11.39 7.15 12.88
N GLU A 42 11.17 6.77 11.63
CA GLU A 42 9.97 7.17 10.91
C GLU A 42 8.93 6.06 11.09
N ILE A 43 7.74 6.46 11.55
CA ILE A 43 6.58 5.59 11.63
C ILE A 43 5.55 6.14 10.66
N LYS A 44 5.19 5.36 9.65
CA LYS A 44 4.08 5.66 8.73
C LYS A 44 2.89 4.80 9.09
N ILE A 45 1.71 5.41 9.16
CA ILE A 45 0.44 4.74 9.37
C ILE A 45 -0.42 5.01 8.15
N GLU A 46 -0.78 3.96 7.43
CA GLU A 46 -1.56 4.03 6.21
C GLU A 46 -2.90 3.32 6.42
N PRO A 47 -3.99 4.06 6.66
CA PRO A 47 -5.31 3.45 6.80
C PRO A 47 -5.76 2.89 5.45
N THR A 48 -6.23 1.65 5.45
CA THR A 48 -6.60 0.97 4.20
C THR A 48 -7.96 0.31 4.31
N ILE A 49 -8.76 0.50 3.27
CA ILE A 49 -10.06 -0.16 3.10
C ILE A 49 -9.94 -1.13 1.91
N LYS A 50 -10.30 -2.39 2.12
CA LYS A 50 -10.27 -3.43 1.08
C LYS A 50 -11.63 -4.09 0.94
N TRP A 51 -12.11 -4.19 -0.29
CA TRP A 51 -13.31 -4.94 -0.65
C TRP A 51 -13.01 -5.91 -1.79
N LYS A 52 -13.49 -7.15 -1.68
CA LYS A 52 -13.29 -8.17 -2.71
C LYS A 52 -14.58 -8.94 -2.97
N LYS A 53 -14.90 -9.20 -4.23
CA LYS A 53 -16.08 -9.98 -4.61
C LYS A 53 -15.88 -10.70 -5.94
N GLU A 54 -16.39 -11.93 -6.02
CA GLU A 54 -16.55 -12.65 -7.29
C GLU A 54 -17.65 -11.97 -8.13
N ILE A 55 -17.31 -11.59 -9.35
CA ILE A 55 -18.22 -10.95 -10.30
C ILE A 55 -18.01 -11.59 -11.66
N GLY A 56 -19.03 -12.27 -12.17
CA GLY A 56 -18.95 -12.98 -13.45
C GLY A 56 -17.82 -14.03 -13.44
N PRO A 57 -16.97 -14.07 -14.48
CA PRO A 57 -15.88 -15.03 -14.55
C PRO A 57 -14.68 -14.70 -13.63
N GLY A 58 -14.64 -13.50 -13.03
CA GLY A 58 -13.47 -13.00 -12.32
C GLY A 58 -13.71 -12.57 -10.89
N LYS A 59 -12.68 -11.96 -10.32
CA LYS A 59 -12.67 -11.40 -8.96
C LYS A 59 -12.36 -9.92 -9.04
N LEU A 60 -13.30 -9.10 -8.59
CA LEU A 60 -13.09 -7.66 -8.43
C LEU A 60 -12.53 -7.41 -7.03
N SER A 61 -11.40 -6.72 -6.96
CA SER A 61 -10.83 -6.13 -5.75
C SER A 61 -10.89 -4.61 -5.87
N LEU A 62 -11.33 -3.96 -4.81
CA LEU A 62 -11.26 -2.52 -4.63
C LEU A 62 -10.46 -2.26 -3.36
N GLU A 63 -9.50 -1.38 -3.45
CA GLU A 63 -8.68 -0.93 -2.35
C GLU A 63 -8.66 0.59 -2.34
N LEU A 64 -8.70 1.16 -1.15
CA LEU A 64 -8.55 2.59 -0.94
C LEU A 64 -7.55 2.76 0.19
N GLU A 65 -6.38 3.27 -0.15
CA GLU A 65 -5.38 3.74 0.80
C GLU A 65 -5.69 5.20 1.09
N ALA A 66 -5.89 5.49 2.36
CA ALA A 66 -6.15 6.84 2.86
C ALA A 66 -4.82 7.54 3.13
N PRO A 67 -4.84 8.87 3.37
CA PRO A 67 -3.61 9.62 3.60
C PRO A 67 -2.73 9.00 4.69
N VAL A 68 -1.47 8.81 4.32
CA VAL A 68 -0.43 8.29 5.21
C VAL A 68 -0.14 9.32 6.28
N MET A 69 -0.20 8.89 7.55
CA MET A 69 0.24 9.67 8.69
C MET A 69 1.68 9.31 9.02
N ARG A 70 2.58 10.29 8.98
CA ARG A 70 3.99 10.11 9.38
C ARG A 70 4.26 10.64 10.77
N LEU A 71 5.12 9.96 11.50
CA LEU A 71 5.64 10.37 12.81
C LEU A 71 7.15 10.18 12.79
N TYR A 72 7.91 11.26 12.92
CA TYR A 72 9.37 11.21 13.03
C TYR A 72 9.87 11.98 14.27
N THR A 73 10.93 11.48 14.91
CA THR A 73 11.63 12.14 16.01
C THR A 73 12.56 13.23 15.48
N SER A 74 12.03 14.45 15.29
CA SER A 74 12.84 15.66 15.08
C SER A 74 13.17 16.30 16.43
N ASN A 75 14.43 16.74 16.64
CA ASN A 75 14.83 17.56 17.79
C ASN A 75 14.06 18.88 17.89
N ASP A 76 13.47 19.34 16.78
CA ASP A 76 12.60 20.49 16.73
C ASP A 76 11.14 20.02 16.83
N SER A 77 10.61 20.07 18.04
CA SER A 77 9.27 19.67 18.50
C SER A 77 8.12 20.38 17.75
N LYS A 78 7.83 19.97 16.52
CA LYS A 78 6.56 20.26 15.86
C LYS A 78 5.85 18.95 15.62
N ASP A 79 4.54 18.93 15.84
CA ASP A 79 3.70 17.79 15.48
C ASP A 79 3.74 17.61 13.96
N ASN A 80 4.16 16.44 13.50
CA ASN A 80 4.61 16.20 12.12
C ASN A 80 3.61 15.41 11.27
N PHE A 81 2.34 15.80 11.30
CA PHE A 81 1.31 15.17 10.47
C PHE A 81 1.39 15.67 9.03
N GLU A 82 1.78 14.80 8.10
CA GLU A 82 1.65 15.03 6.66
C GLU A 82 0.48 14.22 6.12
N PHE A 83 -0.25 14.79 5.16
CA PHE A 83 -1.30 14.11 4.40
C PHE A 83 -0.86 14.18 2.94
N GLU A 84 -0.49 13.05 2.33
CA GLU A 84 0.08 13.06 0.98
C GLU A 84 -0.87 12.53 -0.07
N THR A 85 -1.30 11.27 0.07
CA THR A 85 -1.92 10.58 -1.06
C THR A 85 -3.21 9.88 -0.66
N VAL A 86 -4.19 9.89 -1.56
CA VAL A 86 -5.31 8.94 -1.53
C VAL A 86 -5.18 8.06 -2.76
N GLU A 87 -5.13 6.74 -2.58
CA GLU A 87 -4.86 5.79 -3.66
C GLU A 87 -5.99 4.76 -3.79
N PRO A 88 -6.95 5.01 -4.70
CA PRO A 88 -7.95 4.02 -5.09
C PRO A 88 -7.34 3.04 -6.10
N ILE A 89 -7.25 1.77 -5.73
CA ILE A 89 -6.78 0.69 -6.58
C ILE A 89 -7.96 -0.21 -6.94
N ILE A 90 -8.18 -0.42 -8.23
CA ILE A 90 -9.23 -1.27 -8.78
C ILE A 90 -8.58 -2.40 -9.56
N SER A 91 -8.69 -3.63 -9.08
CA SER A 91 -8.17 -4.80 -9.80
C SER A 91 -9.25 -5.82 -10.16
N TYR A 92 -9.17 -6.39 -11.36
CA TYR A 92 -10.06 -7.43 -11.84
C TYR A 92 -9.25 -8.59 -12.41
N GLU A 93 -9.26 -9.71 -11.69
CA GLU A 93 -8.55 -10.93 -12.09
C GLU A 93 -9.52 -11.91 -12.77
N ILE A 94 -9.15 -12.36 -13.96
CA ILE A 94 -9.86 -13.36 -14.75
C ILE A 94 -8.99 -14.64 -14.83
N PRO A 95 -9.41 -15.76 -14.25
CA PRO A 95 -8.82 -17.06 -14.54
C PRO A 95 -9.16 -17.45 -15.98
N LEU A 96 -8.14 -17.62 -16.82
CA LEU A 96 -8.31 -18.07 -18.21
C LEU A 96 -8.22 -19.60 -18.31
N SER A 97 -7.46 -20.22 -17.40
CA SER A 97 -7.35 -21.67 -17.21
C SER A 97 -6.90 -21.98 -15.78
N GLU A 98 -6.67 -23.25 -15.44
CA GLU A 98 -6.07 -23.62 -14.14
C GLU A 98 -4.65 -23.07 -13.95
N ALA A 99 -3.92 -22.87 -15.05
CA ALA A 99 -2.52 -22.44 -15.05
C ALA A 99 -2.34 -20.98 -15.47
N THR A 100 -3.38 -20.29 -15.94
CA THR A 100 -3.26 -18.94 -16.54
C THR A 100 -4.31 -18.00 -15.98
N SER A 101 -3.89 -16.80 -15.59
CA SER A 101 -4.78 -15.69 -15.24
C SER A 101 -4.37 -14.41 -15.97
N MET A 102 -5.34 -13.52 -16.10
CA MET A 102 -5.16 -12.16 -16.58
C MET A 102 -5.72 -11.21 -15.54
N GLU A 103 -4.96 -10.19 -15.19
CA GLU A 103 -5.36 -9.17 -14.24
C GLU A 103 -5.32 -7.81 -14.92
N PHE A 104 -6.36 -7.03 -14.68
CA PHE A 104 -6.44 -5.62 -15.03
C PHE A 104 -6.39 -4.84 -13.74
N GLU A 105 -5.49 -3.88 -13.63
CA GLU A 105 -5.36 -3.01 -12.48
C GLU A 105 -5.38 -1.57 -12.93
N LEU A 106 -6.18 -0.75 -12.25
CA LEU A 106 -6.22 0.69 -12.41
C LEU A 106 -5.90 1.30 -11.04
N ASP A 107 -4.84 2.09 -11.04
CA ASP A 107 -4.36 2.82 -9.89
C ASP A 107 -4.47 4.34 -10.16
N LEU A 108 -4.97 5.08 -9.17
CA LEU A 108 -5.40 6.48 -9.27
C LEU A 108 -4.89 7.33 -8.08
N PRO A 109 -3.58 7.37 -7.80
CA PRO A 109 -3.05 8.15 -6.69
C PRO A 109 -3.35 9.63 -6.90
N TYR A 110 -3.97 10.23 -5.90
CA TYR A 110 -4.22 11.67 -5.83
C TYR A 110 -3.32 12.30 -4.77
N ASP A 111 -2.37 13.10 -5.22
CA ASP A 111 -1.50 13.90 -4.34
C ASP A 111 -2.27 15.15 -3.91
N ILE A 112 -2.66 15.17 -2.63
CA ILE A 112 -3.46 16.25 -2.05
C ILE A 112 -2.68 17.57 -2.04
N GLN A 113 -1.35 17.52 -1.90
CA GLN A 113 -0.52 18.72 -1.80
C GLN A 113 -0.28 19.36 -3.15
N LYS A 114 -0.12 18.54 -4.20
CA LYS A 114 0.07 19.02 -5.58
C LYS A 114 -1.25 19.28 -6.30
N GLU A 115 -2.37 18.79 -5.76
CA GLU A 115 -3.67 18.74 -6.44
C GLU A 115 -3.61 18.02 -7.80
N GLU A 116 -2.75 17.00 -7.89
CA GLU A 116 -2.48 16.25 -9.12
C GLU A 116 -2.91 14.79 -8.97
N MET A 117 -3.36 14.19 -10.08
CA MET A 117 -3.69 12.78 -10.17
C MET A 117 -2.80 12.13 -11.21
N GLU A 118 -2.06 11.10 -10.80
CA GLU A 118 -1.43 10.20 -11.74
C GLU A 118 -2.35 8.99 -11.97
N THR A 119 -2.30 8.41 -13.17
CA THR A 119 -3.15 7.26 -13.48
C THR A 119 -2.28 6.18 -14.11
N CYS A 120 -2.24 5.03 -13.46
CA CYS A 120 -1.54 3.87 -13.95
C CYS A 120 -2.56 2.79 -14.30
N PHE A 121 -2.47 2.26 -15.52
CA PHE A 121 -3.28 1.12 -15.94
C PHE A 121 -2.36 -0.02 -16.35
N THR A 122 -2.48 -1.13 -15.63
CA THR A 122 -1.63 -2.30 -15.79
C THR A 122 -2.46 -3.49 -16.26
N ILE A 123 -1.93 -4.22 -17.24
CA ILE A 123 -2.46 -5.52 -17.65
C ILE A 123 -1.37 -6.54 -17.37
N THR A 124 -1.65 -7.47 -16.45
CA THR A 124 -0.74 -8.54 -16.09
C THR A 124 -1.28 -9.86 -16.61
N MET A 125 -0.44 -10.63 -17.29
CA MET A 125 -0.75 -12.01 -17.66
C MET A 125 0.17 -12.93 -16.88
N SER A 126 -0.40 -13.85 -16.12
CA SER A 126 0.33 -14.77 -15.24
C SER A 126 0.15 -16.20 -15.72
N TRP A 127 1.23 -16.98 -15.68
CA TRP A 127 1.20 -18.42 -15.93
C TRP A 127 1.99 -19.17 -14.86
N LYS A 128 1.41 -20.25 -14.35
CA LYS A 128 2.11 -21.20 -13.49
C LYS A 128 2.84 -22.19 -14.38
N LEU A 129 4.17 -22.22 -14.28
CA LEU A 129 4.95 -23.33 -14.83
C LEU A 129 4.69 -24.55 -13.96
N GLY A 130 4.22 -25.64 -14.57
CA GLY A 130 3.95 -26.90 -13.87
C GLY A 130 5.18 -27.39 -13.12
N SER A 131 4.95 -27.90 -11.90
CA SER A 131 5.92 -28.62 -11.07
C SER A 131 6.35 -29.93 -11.72
#